data_AF-A0A2V8XT19-F1
#
_entry.id   AF-A0A2V8XT19-F1
#
_cell.length_a   1.000
_cell.length_b   1.000
_cell.length_c   1.000
_cell.angle_alpha   90.00
_cell.angle_beta   90.00
_cell.angle_gamma   90.00
#
_symmetry.space_group_name_H-M   'P 1'
#
loop_
_entity.id
_entity.type
_entity.pdbx_description
1 polymer ?
#
loop_
_entity_poly.entity_id
_entity_poly.type
_entity_poly.pdbx_seq_one_letter_code
_entity_poly.pdbx_strand_id
1 'polypeptide(L)'
;MKASLITASLLFAVIATDTLAAAQPSGTAPQGNNQIRVRVYDYAGVSEDVLRKAEDVTTRIFQQVGVDIVWFTCLRNGKFLGRPSCPAATDWTDLILNVVPRAMSKGLAKKDEVDGVAVDGPDEFSCNAWVFFDRAKEVAAKQLLTLSNVLGNLMAHELGHLLLGSYSHSITGLMRGGWSREEFIAANRGELGFSEPERERILKGVDARHHASR
;
A
#
# COMPACT_ATOMS: atom_id res chain seq x y z
N MET A 1 61.99 52.43 35.15
CA MET A 1 61.56 51.76 33.90
C MET A 1 61.88 50.27 33.98
N LYS A 2 60.91 49.43 34.35
CA LYS A 2 60.87 47.99 34.04
C LYS A 2 59.40 47.61 33.91
N ALA A 3 59.03 47.13 32.73
CA ALA A 3 57.70 46.68 32.36
C ALA A 3 57.47 45.25 32.87
N SER A 4 56.29 44.99 33.44
CA SER A 4 55.79 43.64 33.72
C SER A 4 54.58 43.41 32.81
N LEU A 5 54.75 42.54 31.81
CA LEU A 5 53.69 42.05 30.94
C LEU A 5 52.91 40.95 31.69
N ILE A 6 51.61 41.18 31.89
CA ILE A 6 50.67 40.16 32.36
C ILE A 6 50.13 39.45 31.11
N THR A 7 50.54 38.21 30.91
CA THR A 7 49.98 37.32 29.88
C THR A 7 48.61 36.81 30.34
N ALA A 8 47.55 37.24 29.66
CA ALA A 8 46.21 36.67 29.80
C ALA A 8 46.09 35.40 28.95
N SER A 9 45.94 34.25 29.60
CA SER A 9 45.62 32.99 28.93
C SER A 9 44.11 32.93 28.64
N LEU A 10 43.71 33.05 27.38
CA LEU A 10 42.35 32.73 26.93
C LEU A 10 42.20 31.21 26.79
N LEU A 11 41.38 30.59 27.64
CA LEU A 11 40.87 29.23 27.43
C LEU A 11 39.78 29.27 26.35
N PHE A 12 40.03 28.67 25.18
CA PHE A 12 38.98 28.35 24.21
C PHE A 12 38.32 27.03 24.63
N ALA A 13 37.08 27.08 25.11
CA ALA A 13 36.26 25.90 25.31
C ALA A 13 35.72 25.41 23.96
N VAL A 14 36.21 24.26 23.49
CA VAL A 14 35.66 23.56 22.31
C VAL A 14 34.38 22.87 22.75
N ILE A 15 33.23 23.42 22.34
CA ILE A 15 31.94 22.75 22.52
C ILE A 15 31.82 21.74 21.37
N ALA A 16 32.06 20.45 21.67
CA ALA A 16 31.76 19.38 20.74
C ALA A 16 30.24 19.25 20.62
N THR A 17 29.69 19.62 19.47
CA THR A 17 28.29 19.34 19.14
C THR A 17 28.20 17.90 18.66
N ASP A 18 27.69 17.01 19.50
CA ASP A 18 27.34 15.65 19.10
C ASP A 18 26.19 15.70 18.08
N THR A 19 26.55 15.58 16.80
CA THR A 19 25.57 15.32 15.75
C THR A 19 25.03 13.90 15.95
N LEU A 20 23.81 13.76 16.45
CA LEU A 20 23.07 12.50 16.36
C LEU A 20 22.81 12.23 14.87
N ALA A 21 23.66 11.40 14.27
CA ALA A 21 23.33 10.75 13.02
C ALA A 21 22.12 9.83 13.27
N ALA A 22 20.98 10.14 12.65
CA ALA A 22 19.84 9.24 12.63
C ALA A 22 20.27 7.94 11.93
N ALA A 23 20.43 6.88 12.72
CA ALA A 23 20.69 5.55 12.19
C ALA A 23 19.48 5.14 11.34
N GLN A 24 19.70 4.98 10.03
CA GLN A 24 18.71 4.32 9.20
C GLN A 24 18.58 2.87 9.67
N PRO A 25 17.38 2.33 9.86
CA PRO A 25 17.22 0.93 10.23
C PRO A 25 17.67 0.06 9.05
N SER A 26 18.93 -0.36 9.09
CA SER A 26 19.42 -1.53 8.37
C SER A 26 18.97 -2.75 9.14
N GLY A 27 17.70 -3.11 8.98
CA GLY A 27 17.12 -4.30 9.59
C GLY A 27 16.26 -4.99 8.56
N THR A 28 16.70 -6.14 8.08
CA THR A 28 15.82 -7.16 7.53
C THR A 28 14.84 -7.48 8.66
N ALA A 29 13.67 -6.84 8.65
CA ALA A 29 12.61 -7.21 9.58
C ALA A 29 12.37 -8.71 9.41
N PRO A 30 12.26 -9.50 10.50
CA PRO A 30 11.85 -10.88 10.36
C PRO A 30 10.54 -10.86 9.62
N GLN A 31 10.51 -11.48 8.44
CA GLN A 31 9.31 -11.64 7.64
C GLN A 31 8.39 -12.50 8.50
N GLY A 32 7.51 -11.85 9.28
CA GLY A 32 6.46 -12.55 10.01
C GLY A 32 5.73 -13.42 8.99
N ASN A 33 5.30 -14.62 9.38
CA ASN A 33 4.70 -15.61 8.47
C ASN A 33 3.44 -15.08 7.73
N ASN A 34 2.97 -13.87 8.06
CA ASN A 34 1.81 -13.20 7.49
C ASN A 34 2.16 -11.86 6.79
N GLN A 35 3.40 -11.65 6.33
CA GLN A 35 3.77 -10.43 5.59
C GLN A 35 3.60 -10.60 4.08
N ILE A 36 3.12 -9.57 3.39
CA ILE A 36 3.14 -9.44 1.92
C ILE A 36 3.87 -8.17 1.49
N ARG A 37 4.36 -8.15 0.26
CA ARG A 37 4.96 -6.97 -0.38
C ARG A 37 4.04 -6.48 -1.49
N VAL A 38 3.80 -5.17 -1.54
CA VAL A 38 2.95 -4.57 -2.59
C VAL A 38 3.75 -3.56 -3.39
N ARG A 39 3.79 -3.80 -4.71
CA ARG A 39 4.50 -3.01 -5.70
C ARG A 39 3.51 -2.12 -6.42
N VAL A 40 3.56 -0.83 -6.15
CA VAL A 40 2.63 0.15 -6.67
C VAL A 40 3.16 0.72 -7.99
N TYR A 41 2.35 0.59 -9.04
CA TYR A 41 2.56 1.23 -10.32
C TYR A 41 1.47 2.28 -10.53
N ASP A 42 1.81 3.56 -10.25
CA ASP A 42 0.89 4.68 -10.38
C ASP A 42 0.97 5.29 -11.79
N TYR A 43 0.17 4.72 -12.70
CA TYR A 43 -0.05 5.25 -14.05
C TYR A 43 -1.01 6.44 -14.06
N ALA A 44 -1.76 6.65 -12.99
CA ALA A 44 -2.79 7.67 -12.91
C ALA A 44 -2.25 9.05 -12.44
N GLY A 45 -1.02 9.10 -11.94
CA GLY A 45 -0.39 10.32 -11.44
C GLY A 45 -1.07 10.81 -10.17
N VAL A 46 -1.38 9.89 -9.25
CA VAL A 46 -1.95 10.22 -7.94
C VAL A 46 -0.94 11.08 -7.17
N SER A 47 -1.43 12.12 -6.48
CA SER A 47 -0.55 12.93 -5.65
C SER A 47 0.03 12.08 -4.51
N GLU A 48 1.27 12.35 -4.14
CA GLU A 48 2.00 11.55 -3.15
C GLU A 48 1.27 11.48 -1.80
N ASP A 49 0.70 12.60 -1.34
CA ASP A 49 -0.05 12.62 -0.08
C ASP A 49 -1.32 11.75 -0.15
N VAL A 50 -2.04 11.76 -1.28
CA VAL A 50 -3.24 10.94 -1.45
C VAL A 50 -2.87 9.46 -1.50
N LEU A 51 -1.82 9.11 -2.27
CA LEU A 51 -1.38 7.72 -2.39
C LEU A 51 -0.88 7.18 -1.05
N ARG A 52 -0.01 7.92 -0.35
CA ARG A 52 0.51 7.52 0.97
C ARG A 52 -0.63 7.31 1.98
N LYS A 53 -1.61 8.22 2.02
CA LYS A 53 -2.79 8.06 2.90
C LYS A 53 -3.68 6.89 2.49
N ALA A 54 -3.76 6.57 1.20
CA ALA A 54 -4.47 5.40 0.72
C ALA A 54 -3.76 4.10 1.14
N GLU A 55 -2.42 4.04 1.00
CA GLU A 55 -1.58 2.96 1.51
C GLU A 55 -1.77 2.78 3.04
N ASP A 56 -1.82 3.88 3.81
CA ASP A 56 -2.11 3.84 5.26
C ASP A 56 -3.48 3.22 5.56
N VAL A 57 -4.52 3.57 4.77
CA VAL A 57 -5.87 3.01 4.92
C VAL A 57 -5.87 1.51 4.61
N THR A 58 -5.27 1.11 3.48
CA THR A 58 -5.16 -0.30 3.09
C THR A 58 -4.39 -1.10 4.14
N THR A 59 -3.28 -0.55 4.64
CA THR A 59 -2.46 -1.18 5.69
C THR A 59 -3.28 -1.44 6.94
N ARG A 60 -4.06 -0.45 7.42
CA ARG A 60 -4.91 -0.62 8.60
C ARG A 60 -5.94 -1.74 8.43
N ILE A 61 -6.55 -1.86 7.24
CA ILE A 61 -7.53 -2.91 6.94
C ILE A 61 -6.88 -4.30 7.01
N PHE A 62 -5.70 -4.46 6.42
CA PHE A 62 -4.98 -5.74 6.46
C PHE A 62 -4.43 -6.10 7.84
N GLN A 63 -4.03 -5.10 8.64
CA GLN A 63 -3.62 -5.31 10.03
C GLN A 63 -4.74 -5.88 10.89
N GLN A 64 -6.01 -5.52 10.62
CA GLN A 64 -7.17 -6.09 11.33
C GLN A 64 -7.33 -7.59 11.10
N VAL A 65 -6.82 -8.11 9.97
CA VAL A 65 -6.81 -9.55 9.66
C VAL A 65 -5.47 -10.22 9.92
N GLY A 66 -4.52 -9.51 10.55
CA GLY A 66 -3.22 -10.05 10.95
C GLY A 66 -2.21 -10.19 9.81
N VAL A 67 -2.35 -9.37 8.75
CA VAL A 67 -1.42 -9.32 7.62
C VAL A 67 -0.69 -7.98 7.60
N ASP A 68 0.64 -8.03 7.51
CA ASP A 68 1.49 -6.85 7.37
C ASP A 68 1.81 -6.58 5.90
N ILE A 69 1.81 -5.30 5.50
CA ILE A 69 2.15 -4.88 4.13
C ILE A 69 3.44 -4.06 4.13
N VAL A 70 4.36 -4.45 3.24
CA VAL A 70 5.52 -3.63 2.88
C VAL A 70 5.32 -3.02 1.49
N TRP A 71 5.38 -1.70 1.40
CA TRP A 71 5.08 -0.96 0.17
C TRP A 71 6.35 -0.61 -0.62
N PHE A 72 6.29 -0.75 -1.94
CA PHE A 72 7.30 -0.28 -2.88
C PHE A 72 6.63 0.54 -3.98
N THR A 73 7.00 1.82 -4.13
CA THR A 73 6.57 2.61 -5.29
C THR A 73 7.52 2.32 -6.46
N CYS A 74 6.99 1.67 -7.50
CA CYS A 74 7.76 1.26 -8.68
C CYS A 74 7.62 2.23 -9.85
N LEU A 75 6.43 2.79 -10.05
CA LEU A 75 6.17 3.78 -11.09
C LEU A 75 5.38 4.94 -10.52
N ARG A 76 5.79 6.16 -10.86
CA ARG A 76 5.08 7.41 -10.51
C ARG A 76 5.30 8.45 -11.60
N ASN A 77 4.28 9.24 -11.92
CA ASN A 77 4.36 10.30 -12.94
C ASN A 77 4.94 9.82 -14.28
N GLY A 78 4.58 8.60 -14.71
CA GLY A 78 5.06 7.99 -15.94
C GLY A 78 6.54 7.58 -15.94
N LYS A 79 7.20 7.59 -14.78
CA LYS A 79 8.61 7.20 -14.63
C LYS A 79 8.76 5.99 -13.72
N PHE A 80 9.47 4.98 -14.20
CA PHE A 80 9.93 3.87 -13.38
C PHE A 80 11.05 4.36 -12.45
N LEU A 81 10.90 4.13 -11.14
CA LEU A 81 11.84 4.63 -10.14
C LEU A 81 13.05 3.72 -9.94
N GLY A 82 12.94 2.45 -10.31
CA GLY A 82 14.03 1.47 -10.18
C GLY A 82 14.51 1.29 -8.74
N ARG A 83 15.73 0.75 -8.58
CA ARG A 83 16.34 0.57 -7.25
C ARG A 83 16.88 1.92 -6.73
N PRO A 84 16.77 2.20 -5.41
CA PRO A 84 16.32 1.30 -4.35
C PRO A 84 14.79 1.28 -4.14
N SER A 85 14.03 2.19 -4.74
CA SER A 85 12.58 2.37 -4.50
C SER A 85 11.72 1.16 -4.88
N CYS A 86 12.15 0.40 -5.88
CA CYS A 86 11.51 -0.82 -6.34
C CYS A 86 12.58 -1.89 -6.59
N PRO A 87 12.88 -2.73 -5.59
CA PRO A 87 13.71 -3.93 -5.75
C PRO A 87 13.13 -4.90 -6.78
N ALA A 88 13.83 -5.95 -7.19
CA ALA A 88 13.20 -6.99 -8.03
C ALA A 88 12.17 -7.78 -7.19
N ALA A 89 11.11 -8.30 -7.80
CA ALA A 89 10.24 -9.29 -7.15
C ALA A 89 11.05 -10.56 -6.89
N THR A 90 10.88 -11.13 -5.70
CA THR A 90 11.67 -12.30 -5.27
C THR A 90 10.83 -13.54 -5.17
N ASP A 91 9.52 -13.42 -4.90
CA ASP A 91 8.66 -14.58 -4.69
C ASP A 91 7.14 -14.27 -4.80
N TRP A 92 6.28 -15.23 -4.46
CA TRP A 92 4.82 -15.14 -4.61
C TRP A 92 4.11 -14.22 -3.62
N THR A 93 4.84 -13.66 -2.66
CA THR A 93 4.35 -12.64 -1.72
C THR A 93 4.54 -11.21 -2.26
N ASP A 94 5.21 -11.04 -3.40
CA ASP A 94 5.27 -9.81 -4.17
C ASP A 94 4.01 -9.62 -5.03
N LEU A 95 3.05 -8.86 -4.50
CA LEU A 95 1.85 -8.47 -5.22
C LEU A 95 2.09 -7.16 -5.99
N ILE A 96 1.44 -7.03 -7.14
CA ILE A 96 1.50 -5.87 -8.02
C ILE A 96 0.15 -5.16 -7.97
N LEU A 97 0.19 -3.87 -7.66
CA LEU A 97 -0.98 -3.00 -7.63
C LEU A 97 -0.83 -1.90 -8.67
N ASN A 98 -1.67 -1.95 -9.70
CA ASN A 98 -1.69 -0.98 -10.79
C ASN A 98 -2.78 0.05 -10.53
N VAL A 99 -2.40 1.30 -10.28
CA VAL A 99 -3.35 2.41 -10.16
C VAL A 99 -3.43 3.09 -11.52
N VAL A 100 -4.57 2.96 -12.19
CA VAL A 100 -4.70 3.32 -13.61
C VAL A 100 -5.80 4.36 -13.86
N PRO A 101 -5.64 5.24 -14.86
CA PRO A 101 -6.71 6.12 -15.33
C PRO A 101 -7.77 5.33 -16.12
N ARG A 102 -8.97 5.88 -16.26
CA ARG A 102 -10.11 5.31 -17.01
C ARG A 102 -9.75 5.00 -18.47
N ALA A 103 -8.84 5.75 -19.07
CA ALA A 103 -8.38 5.48 -20.44
C ALA A 103 -7.75 4.08 -20.58
N MET A 104 -7.13 3.57 -19.51
CA MET A 104 -6.47 2.27 -19.47
C MET A 104 -7.38 1.14 -18.95
N SER A 105 -8.59 1.42 -18.46
CA SER A 105 -9.52 0.38 -17.97
C SER A 105 -10.32 -0.29 -19.09
N LYS A 106 -10.29 0.25 -20.31
CA LYS A 106 -10.98 -0.32 -21.48
C LYS A 106 -10.37 -1.68 -21.85
N GLY A 107 -11.16 -2.75 -21.68
CA GLY A 107 -10.74 -4.13 -21.96
C GLY A 107 -10.28 -4.93 -20.74
N LEU A 108 -10.13 -4.28 -19.57
CA LEU A 108 -9.78 -4.95 -18.31
C LEU A 108 -10.99 -5.29 -17.43
N ALA A 109 -12.01 -4.42 -17.42
CA ALA A 109 -13.17 -4.58 -16.52
C ALA A 109 -14.16 -5.66 -17.00
N LYS A 110 -14.46 -6.66 -16.17
CA LYS A 110 -15.68 -7.47 -16.33
C LYS A 110 -16.91 -6.71 -15.81
N LYS A 111 -18.09 -7.27 -16.05
CA LYS A 111 -19.40 -6.61 -15.82
C LYS A 111 -19.64 -6.15 -14.37
N ASP A 112 -19.01 -6.82 -13.39
CA ASP A 112 -19.17 -6.57 -11.94
C ASP A 112 -17.94 -5.90 -11.30
N GLU A 113 -16.92 -5.60 -12.10
CA GLU A 113 -15.59 -5.11 -11.69
C GLU A 113 -15.47 -3.61 -12.04
N VAL A 114 -16.33 -2.81 -11.42
CA VAL A 114 -16.52 -1.39 -11.78
C VAL A 114 -15.42 -0.50 -11.20
N ASP A 115 -14.80 -0.92 -10.11
CA ASP A 115 -13.87 -0.11 -9.32
C ASP A 115 -12.40 -0.62 -9.41
N GLY A 116 -12.21 -1.85 -9.90
CA GLY A 116 -10.91 -2.48 -10.10
C GLY A 116 -11.04 -3.92 -10.61
N VAL A 117 -9.91 -4.61 -10.73
CA VAL A 117 -9.83 -5.99 -11.21
C VAL A 117 -8.67 -6.73 -10.56
N ALA A 118 -8.81 -8.03 -10.34
CA ALA A 118 -7.71 -8.96 -10.15
C ALA A 118 -7.74 -10.02 -11.26
N VAL A 119 -6.62 -10.21 -11.97
CA VAL A 119 -6.52 -11.16 -13.08
C VAL A 119 -5.60 -12.30 -12.70
N ASP A 120 -6.15 -13.52 -12.74
CA ASP A 120 -5.40 -14.76 -12.60
C ASP A 120 -4.34 -14.83 -13.72
N GLY A 121 -3.08 -15.02 -13.32
CA GLY A 121 -2.00 -15.35 -14.27
C GLY A 121 -2.08 -16.82 -14.70
N PRO A 122 -1.27 -17.24 -15.68
CA PRO A 122 -1.10 -18.67 -16.00
C PRO A 122 -0.46 -19.48 -14.87
N ASP A 123 0.07 -18.79 -13.85
CA ASP A 123 0.75 -19.36 -12.69
C ASP A 123 -0.23 -19.67 -11.54
N GLU A 124 0.23 -20.45 -10.56
CA GLU A 124 -0.55 -20.95 -9.41
C GLU A 124 -1.24 -19.85 -8.59
N PHE A 125 -0.73 -18.60 -8.64
CA PHE A 125 -1.27 -17.47 -7.91
C PHE A 125 -1.49 -16.22 -8.78
N SER A 126 -2.64 -15.57 -8.61
CA SER A 126 -2.87 -14.20 -9.13
C SER A 126 -2.02 -13.18 -8.37
N CYS A 127 -1.21 -12.39 -9.05
CA CYS A 127 -0.33 -11.40 -8.42
C CYS A 127 -0.62 -9.97 -8.85
N ASN A 128 -1.59 -9.74 -9.75
CA ASN A 128 -1.86 -8.42 -10.30
C ASN A 128 -3.27 -7.95 -9.94
N ALA A 129 -3.32 -6.80 -9.27
CA ALA A 129 -4.52 -6.04 -8.99
C ALA A 129 -4.48 -4.72 -9.77
N TRP A 130 -5.65 -4.23 -10.16
CA TRP A 130 -5.86 -2.97 -10.87
C TRP A 130 -6.92 -2.16 -10.15
N VAL A 131 -6.65 -0.89 -9.87
CA VAL A 131 -7.59 0.05 -9.25
C VAL A 131 -7.83 1.21 -10.21
N PHE A 132 -9.10 1.53 -10.46
CA PHE A 132 -9.48 2.59 -11.40
C PHE A 132 -9.56 3.95 -10.69
N PHE A 133 -8.49 4.76 -10.78
CA PHE A 133 -8.36 6.00 -10.00
C PHE A 133 -9.43 7.05 -10.35
N ASP A 134 -9.80 7.17 -11.62
CA ASP A 134 -10.84 8.12 -12.03
C ASP A 134 -12.19 7.82 -11.39
N ARG A 135 -12.48 6.53 -11.15
CA ARG A 135 -13.68 6.11 -10.46
C ARG A 135 -13.65 6.51 -8.98
N ALA A 136 -12.52 6.31 -8.31
CA ALA A 136 -12.30 6.78 -6.94
C ALA A 136 -12.52 8.31 -6.83
N LYS A 137 -11.98 9.10 -7.77
CA LYS A 137 -12.21 10.55 -7.84
C LYS A 137 -13.67 10.91 -8.02
N GLU A 138 -14.37 10.26 -8.94
CA GLU A 138 -15.79 10.51 -9.19
C GLU A 138 -16.66 10.23 -7.96
N VAL A 139 -16.43 9.09 -7.29
CA VAL A 139 -17.14 8.71 -6.06
C VAL A 139 -16.85 9.72 -4.96
N ALA A 140 -15.57 10.03 -4.72
CA ALA A 140 -15.16 10.97 -3.68
C ALA A 140 -15.79 12.36 -3.88
N ALA A 141 -15.77 12.88 -5.11
CA ALA A 141 -16.36 14.17 -5.43
C ALA A 141 -17.90 14.17 -5.29
N LYS A 142 -18.58 13.16 -5.84
CA LYS A 142 -20.06 13.09 -5.82
C LYS A 142 -20.64 12.91 -4.42
N GLN A 143 -19.90 12.20 -3.56
CA GLN A 143 -20.38 11.84 -2.22
C GLN A 143 -19.72 12.66 -1.10
N LEU A 144 -18.88 13.64 -1.45
CA LEU A 144 -18.11 14.48 -0.51
C LEU A 144 -17.27 13.65 0.48
N LEU A 145 -16.61 12.61 -0.05
CA LEU A 145 -15.78 11.69 0.72
C LEU A 145 -14.29 12.03 0.57
N THR A 146 -13.49 11.56 1.52
CA THR A 146 -12.04 11.70 1.45
C THR A 146 -11.48 10.77 0.38
N LEU A 147 -10.84 11.32 -0.65
CA LEU A 147 -10.33 10.57 -1.80
C LEU A 147 -9.33 9.47 -1.40
N SER A 148 -8.39 9.77 -0.49
CA SER A 148 -7.43 8.76 -0.02
C SER A 148 -8.10 7.58 0.69
N ASN A 149 -9.19 7.84 1.43
CA ASN A 149 -9.95 6.78 2.09
C ASN A 149 -10.73 5.94 1.07
N VAL A 150 -11.35 6.55 0.05
CA VAL A 150 -11.99 5.80 -1.04
C VAL A 150 -10.96 4.93 -1.76
N LEU A 151 -9.84 5.53 -2.17
CA LEU A 151 -8.77 4.83 -2.90
C LEU A 151 -8.19 3.68 -2.08
N GLY A 152 -7.86 3.89 -0.80
CA GLY A 152 -7.28 2.86 0.05
C GLY A 152 -8.22 1.68 0.33
N ASN A 153 -9.52 1.94 0.41
CA ASN A 153 -10.54 0.89 0.53
C ASN A 153 -10.64 0.06 -0.76
N LEU A 154 -10.62 0.71 -1.94
CA LEU A 154 -10.60 0.00 -3.23
C LEU A 154 -9.31 -0.82 -3.39
N MET A 155 -8.15 -0.25 -3.05
CA MET A 155 -6.88 -0.99 -3.05
C MET A 155 -6.95 -2.22 -2.14
N ALA A 156 -7.58 -2.10 -0.97
CA ALA A 156 -7.74 -3.22 -0.06
C ALA A 156 -8.66 -4.32 -0.62
N HIS A 157 -9.76 -3.92 -1.28
CA HIS A 157 -10.67 -4.84 -1.97
C HIS A 157 -9.94 -5.65 -3.05
N GLU A 158 -9.20 -4.97 -3.94
CA GLU A 158 -8.51 -5.65 -5.05
C GLU A 158 -7.36 -6.54 -4.58
N LEU A 159 -6.59 -6.11 -3.56
CA LEU A 159 -5.59 -6.97 -2.94
C LEU A 159 -6.24 -8.16 -2.22
N GLY A 160 -7.44 -7.97 -1.66
CA GLY A 160 -8.25 -9.03 -1.07
C GLY A 160 -8.57 -10.13 -2.08
N HIS A 161 -8.93 -9.77 -3.32
CA HIS A 161 -9.14 -10.74 -4.40
C HIS A 161 -7.90 -11.61 -4.66
N LEU A 162 -6.69 -11.04 -4.66
CA LEU A 162 -5.46 -11.81 -4.88
C LEU A 162 -5.22 -12.87 -3.81
N LEU A 163 -5.61 -12.59 -2.56
CA LEU A 163 -5.39 -13.49 -1.43
C LEU A 163 -6.55 -14.47 -1.20
N LEU A 164 -7.77 -14.09 -1.57
CA LEU A 164 -8.97 -14.92 -1.44
C LEU A 164 -9.21 -15.84 -2.66
N GLY A 165 -8.64 -15.51 -3.82
CA GLY A 165 -8.86 -16.19 -5.09
C GLY A 165 -10.13 -15.73 -5.83
N SER A 166 -10.42 -16.34 -6.98
CA SER A 166 -11.60 -16.01 -7.79
C SER A 166 -12.93 -16.22 -7.03
N TYR A 167 -14.00 -15.52 -7.44
CA TYR A 167 -15.33 -15.57 -6.80
C TYR A 167 -15.33 -15.21 -5.30
N SER A 168 -14.43 -14.31 -4.89
CA SER A 168 -14.29 -13.88 -3.51
C SER A 168 -15.19 -12.71 -3.11
N HIS A 169 -16.04 -12.22 -4.02
CA HIS A 169 -17.09 -11.27 -3.66
C HIS A 169 -18.03 -11.87 -2.59
N SER A 170 -18.41 -11.04 -1.64
CA SER A 170 -19.38 -11.37 -0.59
C SER A 170 -20.64 -10.51 -0.70
N ILE A 171 -21.65 -10.82 0.12
CA ILE A 171 -22.90 -10.05 0.15
C ILE A 171 -22.72 -8.77 0.99
N THR A 172 -21.75 -8.72 1.90
CA THR A 172 -21.56 -7.61 2.87
C THR A 172 -20.09 -7.42 3.21
N GLY A 173 -19.73 -6.25 3.73
CA GLY A 173 -18.36 -5.98 4.16
C GLY A 173 -17.46 -5.52 3.01
N LEU A 174 -16.15 -5.55 3.25
CA LEU A 174 -15.19 -4.99 2.29
C LEU A 174 -15.23 -5.72 0.95
N MET A 175 -15.38 -7.04 0.93
CA MET A 175 -15.42 -7.80 -0.33
C MET A 175 -16.79 -7.79 -1.02
N ARG A 176 -17.73 -6.94 -0.60
CA ARG A 176 -19.00 -6.77 -1.32
C ARG A 176 -18.75 -6.25 -2.73
N GLY A 177 -19.25 -6.95 -3.74
CA GLY A 177 -19.22 -6.46 -5.12
C GLY A 177 -20.23 -5.31 -5.32
N GLY A 178 -19.88 -4.33 -6.16
CA GLY A 178 -20.79 -3.26 -6.59
C GLY A 178 -21.27 -2.36 -5.44
N TRP A 179 -20.34 -1.69 -4.75
CA TRP A 179 -20.67 -0.79 -3.63
C TRP A 179 -21.68 0.28 -4.03
N SER A 180 -22.72 0.42 -3.22
CA SER A 180 -23.64 1.56 -3.32
C SER A 180 -23.06 2.76 -2.57
N ARG A 181 -23.82 3.87 -2.57
CA ARG A 181 -23.44 5.08 -1.84
C ARG A 181 -23.25 4.79 -0.35
N GLU A 182 -24.11 3.95 0.22
CA GLU A 182 -24.10 3.59 1.62
C GLU A 182 -22.82 2.83 1.99
N GLU A 183 -22.39 1.86 1.16
CA GLU A 183 -21.12 1.16 1.38
C GLU A 183 -19.90 2.07 1.20
N PHE A 184 -19.90 2.98 0.22
CA PHE A 184 -18.81 3.95 0.08
C PHE A 184 -18.68 4.85 1.31
N ILE A 185 -19.80 5.30 1.90
CA ILE A 185 -19.79 6.09 3.13
C ILE A 185 -19.25 5.26 4.30
N ALA A 186 -19.74 4.03 4.48
CA ALA A 186 -19.29 3.13 5.54
C ALA A 186 -17.78 2.84 5.43
N ALA A 187 -17.29 2.50 4.23
CA ALA A 187 -15.87 2.33 3.95
C ALA A 187 -15.05 3.59 4.29
N ASN A 188 -15.55 4.78 3.92
CA ASN A 188 -14.83 6.03 4.18
C ASN A 188 -14.70 6.35 5.68
N ARG A 189 -15.62 5.84 6.50
CA ARG A 189 -15.61 5.90 7.97
C ARG A 189 -14.81 4.78 8.63
N GLY A 190 -14.32 3.80 7.86
CA GLY A 190 -13.60 2.63 8.37
C GLY A 190 -14.52 1.57 8.98
N GLU A 191 -15.79 1.53 8.57
CA GLU A 191 -16.80 0.59 9.07
C GLU A 191 -16.87 -0.70 8.23
N LEU A 192 -16.21 -0.75 7.07
CA LEU A 192 -16.06 -1.97 6.29
C LEU A 192 -14.69 -2.61 6.54
N GLY A 193 -14.68 -3.92 6.74
CA GLY A 193 -13.49 -4.74 6.86
C GLY A 193 -13.74 -6.13 6.29
N PHE A 194 -12.71 -6.97 6.33
CA PHE A 194 -12.85 -8.38 5.99
C PHE A 194 -13.63 -9.11 7.09
N SER A 195 -14.53 -10.00 6.69
CA SER A 195 -15.25 -10.88 7.63
C SER A 195 -14.33 -11.94 8.24
N GLU A 196 -14.78 -12.58 9.32
CA GLU A 196 -14.04 -13.68 9.96
C GLU A 196 -13.68 -14.84 8.97
N PRO A 197 -14.62 -15.34 8.13
CA PRO A 197 -14.27 -16.31 7.09
C PRO A 197 -13.29 -15.77 6.03
N GLU A 198 -13.38 -14.49 5.67
CA GLU A 198 -12.44 -13.86 4.74
C GLU A 198 -11.04 -13.76 5.37
N ARG A 199 -10.93 -13.40 6.66
CA ARG A 199 -9.65 -13.41 7.39
C ARG A 199 -8.98 -14.78 7.32
N GLU A 200 -9.70 -15.84 7.66
CA GLU A 200 -9.12 -17.20 7.65
C GLU A 200 -8.61 -17.58 6.27
N ARG A 201 -9.35 -17.24 5.21
CA ARG A 201 -8.95 -17.50 3.83
C ARG A 201 -7.75 -16.64 3.41
N ILE A 202 -7.72 -15.36 3.78
CA ILE A 202 -6.59 -14.46 3.53
C ILE A 202 -5.32 -15.02 4.16
N LEU A 203 -5.38 -15.41 5.43
CA LEU A 203 -4.22 -15.97 6.14
C LEU A 203 -3.73 -17.27 5.47
N LYS A 204 -4.65 -18.15 5.06
CA LYS A 204 -4.29 -19.34 4.27
C LYS A 204 -3.65 -18.99 2.93
N GLY A 205 -4.17 -17.97 2.22
CA GLY A 205 -3.63 -17.51 0.96
C GLY A 205 -2.22 -16.92 1.09
N VAL A 206 -1.97 -16.17 2.17
CA VAL A 206 -0.64 -15.65 2.49
C VAL A 206 0.33 -16.78 2.82
N ASP A 207 -0.06 -17.73 3.67
CA ASP A 207 0.77 -18.87 4.06
C ASP A 207 1.11 -19.77 2.84
N ALA A 208 0.13 -20.04 1.97
CA ALA A 208 0.35 -20.80 0.74
C ALA A 208 1.39 -20.14 -0.17
N ARG A 209 1.37 -18.80 -0.31
CA ARG A 209 2.36 -18.05 -1.07
C ARG A 209 3.75 -18.14 -0.45
N HIS A 210 3.88 -17.98 0.87
CA HIS A 210 5.15 -18.17 1.58
C HIS A 210 5.69 -19.59 1.41
N HIS A 211 4.82 -20.60 1.43
CA HIS A 211 5.21 -21.99 1.19
C HIS A 211 5.70 -22.25 -0.23
N ALA A 212 5.02 -21.72 -1.24
CA ALA A 212 5.41 -21.87 -2.65
C ALA A 212 6.67 -21.06 -3.02
N SER A 213 7.11 -20.17 -2.13
CA SER A 213 8.29 -19.31 -2.29
C SER A 213 9.57 -19.92 -1.75
N ARG A 214 9.48 -21.10 -1.11
CA ARG A 214 10.59 -21.82 -0.48
C ARG A 214 11.16 -22.94 -1.34
#